data_AF-F2VIU6-F1
#
_entry.id   AF-F2VIU6-F1
#
_cell.length_a   1.000
_cell.length_b   1.000
_cell.length_c   1.000
_cell.angle_alpha   90.00
_cell.angle_beta   90.00
_cell.angle_gamma   90.00
#
_symmetry.space_group_name_H-M   'P 1'
#
loop_
_entity.id
_entity.type
_entity.pdbx_description
1 polymer ?
#
loop_
_entity_poly.entity_id
_entity_poly.type
_entity_poly.pdbx_seq_one_letter_code
_entity_poly.pdbx_strand_id
1 'polypeptide(L)'
;LFLLISESPYSERFIASWYLLGYIVFSSLPMLLCILYLGGIMGSYSVQSWSIDCVGFGVFVVLAVMFITKIPLPPFHVWLPIVHAEASSPVSMFLSGYVMKLGLLGVLRFCYFLLSDFIFSYWYVGLSLVFALLFFFSASRELDGKRWFLFLS
;
A
#
# COMPACT_ATOMS: atom_id res chain seq x y z
N LEU A 1 3.89 -10.77 -10.00
CA LEU A 1 5.03 -11.71 -9.84
C LEU A 1 5.17 -12.60 -11.07
N PHE A 2 4.17 -13.42 -11.42
CA PHE A 2 4.22 -14.23 -12.66
C PHE A 2 4.57 -13.42 -13.91
N LEU A 3 3.80 -12.35 -14.20
CA LEU A 3 4.06 -11.46 -15.35
C LEU A 3 5.44 -10.78 -15.29
N LEU A 4 5.96 -10.52 -14.09
CA LEU A 4 7.30 -9.96 -13.94
C LEU A 4 8.34 -10.99 -14.41
N ILE A 5 8.22 -12.26 -14.02
CA ILE A 5 9.17 -13.30 -14.43
C ILE A 5 9.05 -13.62 -15.93
N SER A 6 7.82 -13.69 -16.46
CA SER A 6 7.58 -14.14 -17.84
C SER A 6 7.82 -13.06 -18.88
N GLU A 7 7.43 -11.80 -18.62
CA GLU A 7 7.41 -10.74 -19.63
C GLU A 7 8.51 -9.68 -19.47
N SER A 8 9.22 -9.63 -18.34
CA SER A 8 10.24 -8.59 -18.16
C SER A 8 11.41 -8.79 -19.14
N PRO A 9 11.83 -7.74 -19.87
CA PRO A 9 12.95 -7.81 -20.80
C PRO A 9 14.34 -7.64 -20.14
N TYR A 10 14.39 -7.29 -18.86
CA TYR A 10 15.63 -6.93 -18.15
C TYR A 10 16.32 -8.14 -17.50
N SER A 11 17.65 -8.05 -17.35
CA SER A 11 18.50 -9.15 -16.85
C SER A 11 18.25 -9.51 -15.39
N GLU A 12 18.02 -8.50 -14.56
CA GLU A 12 17.94 -8.64 -13.10
C GLU A 12 16.57 -9.13 -12.60
N ARG A 13 15.64 -9.47 -13.51
CA ARG A 13 14.24 -9.87 -13.22
C ARG A 13 14.05 -10.86 -12.08
N PHE A 14 14.97 -11.81 -11.95
CA PHE A 14 14.91 -12.81 -10.90
C PHE A 14 15.20 -12.21 -9.52
N ILE A 15 16.12 -11.25 -9.43
CA ILE A 15 16.45 -10.53 -8.20
C ILE A 15 15.27 -9.66 -7.77
N ALA A 16 14.69 -8.85 -8.66
CA ALA A 16 13.48 -8.09 -8.29
C ALA A 16 12.31 -9.00 -7.93
N SER A 17 12.16 -10.14 -8.61
CA SER A 17 11.13 -11.12 -8.27
C SER A 17 11.29 -11.67 -6.85
N TRP A 18 12.53 -11.91 -6.40
CA TRP A 18 12.83 -12.38 -5.06
C TRP A 18 12.54 -11.33 -3.99
N TYR A 19 12.92 -10.07 -4.24
CA TYR A 19 12.56 -8.95 -3.38
C TYR A 19 11.04 -8.77 -3.26
N LEU A 20 10.32 -8.81 -4.38
CA LEU A 20 8.87 -8.72 -4.40
C LEU A 20 8.21 -9.89 -3.66
N LEU A 21 8.72 -11.11 -3.86
CA LEU A 21 8.20 -12.31 -3.18
C LEU A 21 8.36 -12.19 -1.67
N GLY A 22 9.57 -11.91 -1.20
CA GLY A 22 9.85 -11.74 0.22
C GLY A 22 8.98 -10.65 0.84
N TYR A 23 8.79 -9.55 0.12
CA TYR A 23 7.93 -8.45 0.55
C TYR A 23 6.46 -8.85 0.68
N ILE A 24 5.91 -9.54 -0.33
CA ILE A 24 4.52 -10.02 -0.29
C ILE A 24 4.35 -11.00 0.86
N VAL A 25 5.25 -11.97 1.03
CA VAL A 25 5.15 -12.99 2.09
C VAL A 25 5.20 -12.34 3.47
N PHE A 26 6.16 -11.44 3.69
CA PHE A 26 6.36 -10.79 4.99
C PHE A 26 5.22 -9.84 5.36
N SER A 27 4.61 -9.16 4.40
CA SER A 27 3.48 -8.26 4.66
C SER A 27 2.12 -8.98 4.72
N SER A 28 1.87 -9.90 3.78
CA SER A 28 0.54 -10.51 3.61
C SER A 28 0.24 -11.63 4.59
N LEU A 29 1.24 -12.42 5.03
CA LEU A 29 0.99 -13.50 5.99
C LEU A 29 0.58 -12.97 7.37
N PRO A 30 1.28 -12.00 7.99
CA PRO A 30 0.84 -11.43 9.27
C PRO A 30 -0.51 -10.75 9.16
N MET A 31 -0.75 -10.03 8.06
CA MET A 31 -2.04 -9.39 7.79
C MET A 31 -3.19 -10.42 7.75
N LEU A 32 -2.99 -11.54 7.05
CA LEU A 32 -3.96 -12.64 6.99
C LEU A 32 -4.23 -13.23 8.37
N LEU A 33 -3.18 -13.50 9.15
CA LEU A 33 -3.31 -14.03 10.51
C LEU A 33 -4.10 -13.09 11.42
N CYS A 34 -3.87 -11.78 11.34
CA CYS A 34 -4.66 -10.80 12.10
C CYS A 34 -6.15 -10.82 11.72
N ILE A 35 -6.48 -10.92 10.43
CA ILE A 35 -7.87 -10.99 9.96
C ILE A 35 -8.56 -12.28 10.44
N LEU A 36 -7.86 -13.41 10.39
CA LEU A 36 -8.38 -14.68 10.90
C LEU A 36 -8.58 -14.65 12.41
N TYR A 37 -7.64 -14.06 13.15
CA TYR A 37 -7.74 -13.88 14.59
C TYR A 37 -8.96 -13.01 14.97
N LEU A 38 -9.14 -11.87 14.29
CA LEU A 38 -10.30 -10.98 14.48
C LEU A 38 -11.62 -11.70 14.18
N GLY A 39 -11.68 -12.42 13.06
CA GLY A 39 -12.87 -13.20 12.70
C GLY A 39 -13.17 -14.33 13.68
N GLY A 40 -12.14 -14.96 14.25
CA GLY A 40 -12.27 -15.99 15.28
C GLY A 40 -12.86 -15.48 16.58
N ILE A 41 -12.46 -14.29 17.05
CA ILE A 41 -13.00 -13.67 18.27
C ILE A 41 -14.43 -13.19 18.06
N MET A 42 -14.69 -12.52 16.94
CA MET A 42 -16.00 -11.92 16.68
C MET A 42 -17.04 -12.93 16.18
N GLY A 43 -16.61 -14.16 15.83
CA GLY A 43 -17.47 -15.18 15.22
C GLY A 43 -17.98 -14.82 13.82
N SER A 44 -17.54 -13.68 13.27
CA SER A 44 -17.93 -13.20 11.94
C SER A 44 -16.79 -12.43 11.28
N TYR A 45 -16.70 -12.55 9.95
CA TYR A 45 -15.74 -11.79 9.13
C TYR A 45 -16.32 -10.48 8.59
N SER A 46 -17.48 -10.05 9.10
CA SER A 46 -18.07 -8.78 8.69
C SER A 46 -17.30 -7.61 9.32
N VAL A 47 -16.74 -6.73 8.50
CA VAL A 47 -15.93 -5.58 8.98
C VAL A 47 -16.73 -4.67 9.91
N GLN A 48 -18.04 -4.57 9.70
CA GLN A 48 -18.95 -3.78 10.55
C GLN A 48 -19.07 -4.32 11.98
N SER A 49 -18.85 -5.62 12.19
CA SER A 49 -18.92 -6.23 13.52
C SER A 49 -17.66 -6.00 14.35
N TRP A 50 -16.58 -5.51 13.75
CA TRP A 50 -15.29 -5.37 14.41
C TRP A 50 -15.26 -4.06 15.21
N SER A 51 -15.03 -4.16 16.51
CA SER A 51 -14.90 -3.01 17.42
C SER A 51 -13.58 -3.09 18.21
N ILE A 52 -13.08 -1.93 18.63
CA ILE A 52 -11.85 -1.81 19.43
C ILE A 52 -12.02 -2.50 20.80
N ASP A 53 -13.23 -2.44 21.36
CA ASP A 53 -13.53 -2.89 22.72
C ASP A 53 -13.28 -4.39 22.95
N CYS A 54 -13.45 -5.22 21.92
CA CYS A 54 -13.35 -6.68 22.09
C CYS A 54 -11.94 -7.26 21.84
N VAL A 55 -11.11 -6.59 21.03
CA VAL A 55 -9.86 -7.18 20.51
C VAL A 55 -8.61 -6.39 20.91
N GLY A 56 -8.81 -5.19 21.45
CA GLY A 56 -7.74 -4.32 21.90
C GLY A 56 -7.06 -3.56 20.76
N PHE A 57 -6.57 -2.36 21.08
CA PHE A 57 -5.98 -1.43 20.14
C PHE A 57 -4.78 -2.00 19.36
N GLY A 58 -3.96 -2.84 20.01
CA GLY A 58 -2.71 -3.36 19.43
C GLY A 58 -2.90 -4.17 18.14
N VAL A 59 -3.98 -4.95 18.03
CA VAL A 59 -4.24 -5.76 16.83
C VAL A 59 -4.57 -4.87 15.64
N PHE A 60 -5.37 -3.82 15.86
CA PHE A 60 -5.68 -2.84 14.84
C PHE A 60 -4.45 -2.04 14.40
N VAL A 61 -3.53 -1.73 15.32
CA VAL A 61 -2.24 -1.08 14.98
C VAL A 61 -1.39 -1.99 14.10
N VAL A 62 -1.23 -3.26 14.47
CA VAL A 62 -0.48 -4.23 13.66
C VAL A 62 -1.10 -4.35 12.27
N LEU A 63 -2.42 -4.46 12.19
CA LEU A 63 -3.15 -4.54 10.94
C LEU A 63 -2.98 -3.25 10.11
N ALA A 64 -3.02 -2.07 10.72
CA ALA A 64 -2.74 -0.78 10.08
C ALA A 64 -1.33 -0.73 9.50
N VAL A 65 -0.31 -1.10 10.27
CA VAL A 65 1.08 -1.14 9.83
C VAL A 65 1.24 -2.10 8.65
N MET A 66 0.63 -3.28 8.70
CA MET A 66 0.71 -4.24 7.60
C MET A 66 0.06 -3.71 6.31
N PHE A 67 -1.06 -2.98 6.39
CA PHE A 67 -1.63 -2.31 5.22
C PHE A 67 -0.77 -1.13 4.74
N ILE A 68 -0.18 -0.37 5.66
CA ILE A 68 0.75 0.73 5.36
C ILE A 68 1.96 0.23 4.58
N THR A 69 2.46 -0.99 4.82
CA THR A 69 3.57 -1.52 4.01
C THR A 69 3.21 -1.51 2.51
N LYS A 70 1.99 -1.89 2.12
CA LYS A 70 1.57 -1.88 0.70
C LYS A 70 1.53 -0.48 0.06
N ILE A 71 1.54 0.56 0.88
CA ILE A 71 1.69 1.96 0.44
C ILE A 71 3.19 2.27 0.51
N PRO A 72 3.83 2.81 -0.53
CA PRO A 72 5.27 3.07 -0.54
C PRO A 72 5.65 4.27 0.34
N LEU A 73 5.49 4.13 1.65
CA LEU A 73 5.92 5.11 2.65
C LEU A 73 7.33 4.75 3.14
N PRO A 74 8.20 5.73 3.44
CA PRO A 74 9.47 5.46 4.11
C PRO A 74 9.21 4.79 5.48
N PRO A 75 9.88 3.69 5.85
CA PRO A 75 11.02 3.00 5.20
C PRO A 75 10.64 1.85 4.25
N PHE A 76 9.36 1.53 4.07
CA PHE A 76 8.88 0.33 3.36
C PHE A 76 8.84 0.44 1.83
N HIS A 77 9.37 1.53 1.24
CA HIS A 77 9.31 1.78 -0.20
C HIS A 77 10.38 1.05 -1.03
N VAL A 78 11.39 0.42 -0.41
CA VAL A 78 12.60 -0.09 -1.10
C VAL A 78 12.30 -1.10 -2.21
N TRP A 79 11.28 -1.94 -2.03
CA TRP A 79 10.89 -2.94 -3.04
C TRP A 79 10.35 -2.29 -4.32
N LEU A 80 9.77 -1.09 -4.20
CA LEU A 80 9.00 -0.47 -5.26
C LEU A 80 9.89 0.04 -6.42
N PRO A 81 10.98 0.81 -6.20
CA PRO A 81 11.91 1.22 -7.26
C PRO A 81 12.54 0.02 -7.99
N ILE A 82 12.91 -1.02 -7.26
CA ILE A 82 13.56 -2.21 -7.82
C ILE A 82 12.60 -2.95 -8.76
N VAL A 83 11.37 -3.15 -8.31
CA VAL A 83 10.34 -3.85 -9.09
C VAL A 83 9.88 -3.02 -10.28
N HIS A 84 9.75 -1.69 -10.14
CA HIS A 84 9.39 -0.82 -11.26
C HIS A 84 10.48 -0.72 -12.33
N ALA A 85 11.77 -0.81 -11.94
CA ALA A 85 12.87 -0.77 -12.91
C ALA A 85 12.81 -1.95 -13.88
N GLU A 86 12.35 -3.11 -13.41
CA GLU A 86 12.38 -4.36 -14.18
C GLU A 86 11.00 -4.79 -14.71
N ALA A 87 9.92 -4.19 -14.23
CA ALA A 87 8.57 -4.47 -14.70
C ALA A 87 8.34 -3.99 -16.15
N SER A 88 7.57 -4.77 -16.92
CA SER A 88 7.00 -4.32 -18.19
C SER A 88 6.01 -3.16 -17.95
N SER A 89 5.72 -2.36 -18.97
CA SER A 89 4.78 -1.24 -18.85
C SER A 89 3.42 -1.62 -18.26
N PRO A 90 2.73 -2.72 -18.66
CA PRO A 90 1.45 -3.09 -18.04
C PRO A 90 1.61 -3.47 -16.56
N VAL A 91 2.66 -4.21 -16.21
CA VAL A 91 2.92 -4.62 -14.82
C VAL A 91 3.19 -3.39 -13.94
N SER A 92 3.94 -2.41 -14.45
CA SER A 92 4.19 -1.16 -13.74
C SER A 92 2.90 -0.38 -13.47
N MET A 93 1.98 -0.33 -14.45
CA MET A 93 0.68 0.34 -14.31
C MET A 93 -0.22 -0.35 -13.29
N PHE A 94 -0.23 -1.68 -13.23
CA PHE A 94 -0.98 -2.40 -12.19
C PHE A 94 -0.42 -2.15 -10.78
N LEU A 95 0.91 -2.05 -10.65
CA LEU A 95 1.55 -1.86 -9.35
C LEU A 95 1.23 -0.47 -8.77
N SER A 96 1.39 0.59 -9.57
CA SER A 96 1.07 1.95 -9.12
C SER A 96 -0.44 2.19 -9.04
N GLY A 97 -1.21 1.72 -10.02
CA GLY A 97 -2.64 2.00 -10.12
C GLY A 97 -3.50 1.19 -9.15
N TYR A 98 -3.22 -0.10 -8.98
CA TYR A 98 -4.11 -1.00 -8.25
C TYR A 98 -3.58 -1.32 -6.84
N VAL A 99 -2.32 -1.74 -6.72
CA VAL A 99 -1.79 -2.23 -5.44
C VAL A 99 -1.73 -1.10 -4.40
N MET A 100 -1.26 0.09 -4.78
CA MET A 100 -1.19 1.23 -3.86
C MET A 100 -2.58 1.68 -3.39
N LYS A 101 -3.54 1.77 -4.32
CA LYS A 101 -4.93 2.19 -4.01
C LYS A 101 -5.66 1.18 -3.14
N LEU A 102 -5.45 -0.12 -3.37
CA LEU A 102 -5.98 -1.15 -2.48
C LEU A 102 -5.35 -1.11 -1.09
N GLY A 103 -4.07 -0.77 -0.98
CA GLY A 103 -3.41 -0.54 0.31
C GLY A 103 -4.12 0.54 1.11
N LEU A 104 -4.32 1.72 0.50
CA LEU A 104 -5.06 2.84 1.09
C LEU A 104 -6.50 2.45 1.48
N LEU A 105 -7.22 1.77 0.59
CA LEU A 105 -8.59 1.32 0.87
C LEU A 105 -8.64 0.32 2.03
N GLY A 106 -7.63 -0.54 2.17
CA GLY A 106 -7.50 -1.45 3.30
C GLY A 106 -7.30 -0.72 4.62
N VAL A 107 -6.40 0.27 4.66
CA VAL A 107 -6.23 1.15 5.84
C VAL A 107 -7.57 1.81 6.19
N LEU A 108 -8.23 2.45 5.23
CA LEU A 108 -9.48 3.16 5.48
C LEU A 108 -10.60 2.25 6.00
N ARG A 109 -10.74 1.04 5.46
CA ARG A 109 -11.82 0.12 5.87
C ARG A 109 -11.57 -0.53 7.22
N PHE A 110 -10.37 -1.04 7.45
CA PHE A 110 -10.08 -1.84 8.65
C PHE A 110 -9.59 -1.00 9.82
N CYS A 111 -9.02 0.18 9.54
CA CYS A 111 -8.47 1.08 10.56
C CYS A 111 -9.32 2.34 10.72
N TYR A 112 -10.56 2.35 10.22
CA TYR A 112 -11.47 3.50 10.33
C TYR A 112 -11.58 3.99 11.77
N PHE A 113 -11.76 3.07 12.73
CA PHE A 113 -11.89 3.39 14.15
C PHE A 113 -10.62 4.03 14.76
N LEU A 114 -9.45 3.77 14.20
CA LEU A 114 -8.19 4.38 14.65
C LEU A 114 -8.00 5.80 14.09
N LEU A 115 -8.57 6.05 12.91
CA LEU A 115 -8.23 7.20 12.07
C LEU A 115 -9.39 8.19 11.92
N SER A 116 -10.60 7.86 12.37
CA SER A 116 -11.84 8.65 12.13
C SER A 116 -11.67 10.12 12.49
N ASP A 117 -11.06 10.39 13.65
CA ASP A 117 -10.95 11.75 14.18
C ASP A 117 -9.79 12.51 13.51
N PHE A 118 -8.76 11.79 13.06
CA PHE A 118 -7.58 12.38 12.43
C PHE A 118 -7.75 12.67 10.94
N ILE A 119 -8.41 11.79 10.18
CA ILE A 119 -8.57 11.92 8.72
C ILE A 119 -9.36 13.19 8.36
N PHE A 120 -10.40 13.51 9.12
CA PHE A 120 -11.24 14.68 8.87
C PHE A 120 -10.78 15.93 9.61
N SER A 121 -9.62 15.88 10.28
CA SER A 121 -9.04 17.05 10.91
C SER A 121 -8.63 18.09 9.86
N TYR A 122 -8.88 19.37 10.16
CA TYR A 122 -8.49 20.48 9.28
C TYR A 122 -7.00 20.45 8.92
N TRP A 123 -6.16 20.06 9.87
CA TRP A 123 -4.72 19.92 9.68
C TRP A 123 -4.36 18.85 8.65
N TYR A 124 -4.96 17.65 8.74
CA TYR A 124 -4.68 16.58 7.79
C TYR A 124 -5.14 16.95 6.37
N VAL A 125 -6.35 17.51 6.25
CA VAL A 125 -6.87 17.97 4.95
C VAL A 125 -5.98 19.06 4.36
N GLY A 126 -5.59 20.06 5.16
CA GLY A 126 -4.68 21.13 4.74
C GLY A 126 -3.33 20.60 4.28
N LEU A 127 -2.72 19.69 5.05
CA LEU A 127 -1.45 19.04 4.70
C LEU A 127 -1.57 18.26 3.38
N SER A 128 -2.63 17.48 3.21
CA SER A 128 -2.87 16.68 2.00
C SER A 128 -3.02 17.55 0.75
N LEU A 129 -3.69 18.71 0.86
CA LEU A 129 -3.83 19.67 -0.23
C LEU A 129 -2.49 20.31 -0.59
N VAL A 130 -1.68 20.67 0.41
CA VAL A 130 -0.33 21.21 0.17
C VAL A 130 0.53 20.18 -0.57
N PHE A 131 0.54 18.92 -0.14
CA PHE A 131 1.28 17.87 -0.85
C PHE A 131 0.75 17.65 -2.27
N ALA A 132 -0.57 17.63 -2.47
CA ALA A 132 -1.16 17.48 -3.81
C ALA A 132 -0.72 18.61 -4.76
N LEU A 133 -0.69 19.86 -4.28
CA LEU A 133 -0.21 21.00 -5.07
C LEU A 133 1.30 20.88 -5.36
N LEU A 134 2.11 20.53 -4.37
CA LEU A 134 3.56 20.34 -4.54
C LEU A 134 3.87 19.25 -5.58
N PHE A 135 3.19 18.11 -5.51
CA PHE A 135 3.36 17.02 -6.47
C PHE A 135 2.88 17.43 -7.87
N PHE A 136 1.76 18.15 -7.98
CA PHE A 136 1.29 18.69 -9.26
C PHE A 136 2.31 19.63 -9.93
N PHE A 137 2.89 20.56 -9.17
CA PHE A 137 3.96 21.43 -9.68
C PHE A 137 5.21 20.63 -10.05
N SER A 138 5.60 19.63 -9.25
CA SER A 138 6.74 18.77 -9.60
C SER A 138 6.51 17.99 -10.90
N ALA A 139 5.30 17.46 -11.10
CA ALA A 139 4.93 16.71 -12.29
C ALA A 139 5.03 17.59 -13.55
N SER A 140 4.61 18.85 -13.48
CA SER A 140 4.71 19.78 -14.63
C SER A 140 6.14 20.07 -15.11
N ARG A 141 7.16 19.77 -14.29
CA ARG A 141 8.58 19.95 -14.65
C ARG A 141 9.22 18.68 -15.19
N GLU A 142 8.59 17.52 -15.07
CA GLU A 142 9.17 16.24 -15.46
C GLU A 142 8.97 15.98 -16.96
N LEU A 143 10.06 15.69 -17.68
CA LEU A 143 10.05 15.44 -19.12
C LEU A 143 9.83 13.95 -19.46
N ASP A 144 10.15 13.06 -18.52
CA ASP A 144 10.02 11.61 -18.69
C ASP A 144 8.58 11.16 -18.45
N GLY A 145 7.88 10.69 -19.48
CA GLY A 145 6.48 10.26 -19.39
C GLY A 145 6.21 9.20 -18.31
N LYS A 146 7.13 8.24 -18.10
CA LYS A 146 7.00 7.22 -17.04
C LYS A 146 7.03 7.82 -15.64
N ARG A 147 7.88 8.83 -15.42
CA ARG A 147 7.99 9.53 -14.12
C ARG A 147 6.86 10.51 -13.93
N TRP A 148 6.43 11.19 -14.99
CA TRP A 148 5.27 12.06 -15.00
C TRP A 148 4.01 11.35 -14.50
N PHE A 149 3.73 10.13 -15.00
CA PHE A 149 2.61 9.32 -14.51
C PHE A 149 2.75 8.90 -13.04
N LEU A 150 3.98 8.71 -12.55
CA LEU A 150 4.26 8.31 -11.17
C LEU A 150 3.99 9.47 -10.18
N PHE A 151 4.22 10.71 -10.58
CA PHE A 151 3.91 11.89 -9.76
C PHE A 151 2.40 12.21 -9.69
N LEU A 152 1.62 11.76 -10.69
CA LEU A 152 0.17 11.98 -10.74
C LEU A 152 -0.65 10.90 -10.02
N SER A 153 -0.07 9.72 -9.78
CA SER A 153 -0.72 8.62 -9.07
C SER A 153 -0.75 8.84 -7.57
#